data_AF-A0A139PAY1-F1
#
_entry.id   AF-A0A139PAY1-F1
#
_cell.length_a   1.000
_cell.length_b   1.000
_cell.length_c   1.000
_cell.angle_alpha   90.00
_cell.angle_beta   90.00
_cell.angle_gamma   90.00
#
_symmetry.space_group_name_H-M   'P 1'
#
loop_
_entity.id
_entity.type
_entity.pdbx_description
1 polymer ?
#
loop_
_entity_poly.entity_id
_entity_poly.type
_entity_poly.pdbx_seq_one_letter_code
_entity_poly.pdbx_strand_id
1 'polypeptide(L)'
;MNIRTVDRAYDFVAYKAEIEDYSQGLDQFRLVSDGLHEVNGLQWQVIEYAYIDEVSGPLAQFLAAAFVESGPVTFMISFTGTVGLLGQAENPDYTAIQNIFRSVTIHE
;
A
#
# COMPACT_ATOMS: atom_id res chain seq x y z
N MET A 1 -4.27 8.97 -1.23
CA MET A 1 -3.10 8.97 -2.14
C MET A 1 -2.18 10.10 -1.74
N ASN A 2 -0.88 9.86 -1.66
CA ASN A 2 0.14 10.83 -1.29
C ASN A 2 1.28 10.78 -2.31
N ILE A 3 1.89 11.93 -2.60
CA ILE A 3 3.05 12.04 -3.48
C ILE A 3 4.14 12.77 -2.70
N ARG A 4 5.33 12.18 -2.64
CA ARG A 4 6.52 12.80 -2.02
C ARG A 4 7.75 12.61 -2.89
N THR A 5 8.67 13.56 -2.84
CA THR A 5 10.02 13.36 -3.39
C THR A 5 10.81 12.44 -2.47
N VAL A 6 11.61 11.55 -3.06
CA VAL A 6 12.50 10.65 -2.34
C VAL A 6 13.90 10.69 -2.95
N ASP A 7 14.90 10.28 -2.17
CA ASP A 7 16.24 10.05 -2.70
C ASP A 7 16.20 9.01 -3.82
N ARG A 8 17.07 9.16 -4.81
CA ARG A 8 17.13 8.23 -5.95
C ARG A 8 17.45 6.78 -5.54
N ALA A 9 18.11 6.60 -4.40
CA ALA A 9 18.39 5.29 -3.83
C ALA A 9 17.19 4.65 -3.12
N TYR A 10 16.11 5.40 -2.91
CA TYR A 10 14.90 4.90 -2.28
C TYR A 10 14.05 4.18 -3.32
N ASP A 11 14.07 2.85 -3.29
CA ASP A 11 13.41 1.96 -4.23
C ASP A 11 12.36 1.05 -3.55
N PHE A 12 11.86 0.04 -4.28
CA PHE A 12 10.90 -0.93 -3.71
C PHE A 12 11.47 -1.75 -2.55
N VAL A 13 12.79 -1.96 -2.50
CA VAL A 13 13.44 -2.67 -1.39
C VAL A 13 13.42 -1.79 -0.14
N ALA A 14 13.82 -0.53 -0.28
CA ALA A 14 13.76 0.44 0.82
C ALA A 14 12.33 0.63 1.34
N TYR A 15 11.36 0.75 0.43
CA TYR A 15 9.94 0.85 0.80
C TYR A 15 9.45 -0.37 1.58
N LYS A 16 9.76 -1.59 1.13
CA LYS A 16 9.36 -2.81 1.84
C LYS A 16 10.01 -2.91 3.21
N ALA A 17 11.28 -2.52 3.34
CA ALA A 17 11.95 -2.50 4.63
C ALA A 17 11.29 -1.50 5.62
N GLU A 18 10.84 -0.33 5.14
CA GLU A 18 10.08 0.63 5.95
C GLU A 18 8.76 0.03 6.45
N ILE A 19 8.02 -0.67 5.58
CA ILE A 19 6.76 -1.33 5.97
C ILE A 19 7.01 -2.50 6.93
N GLU A 20 8.06 -3.28 6.71
CA GLU A 20 8.45 -4.38 7.60
C GLU A 20 8.77 -3.86 9.00
N ASP A 21 9.60 -2.81 9.12
CA ASP A 21 9.93 -2.17 10.40
C ASP A 21 8.67 -1.65 11.11
N TYR A 22 7.79 -0.95 10.39
CA TYR A 22 6.51 -0.48 10.93
C TYR A 22 5.64 -1.64 11.44
N SER A 23 5.57 -2.74 10.68
CA SER A 23 4.71 -3.88 11.01
C SER A 23 5.14 -4.64 12.27
N GLN A 24 6.39 -4.51 12.72
CA GLN A 24 6.86 -5.17 13.95
C GLN A 24 6.11 -4.68 15.20
N GLY A 25 5.55 -3.47 15.14
CA GLY A 25 4.76 -2.89 16.23
C GLY A 25 3.28 -3.29 16.24
N LEU A 26 2.81 -4.04 15.23
CA LEU A 26 1.38 -4.32 15.06
C LEU A 26 0.98 -5.64 15.75
N ASP A 27 -0.09 -5.60 16.55
CA ASP A 27 -0.61 -6.81 17.20
C ASP A 27 -1.23 -7.77 16.17
N GLN A 28 -0.90 -9.06 16.31
CA GLN A 28 -1.39 -10.14 15.45
C GLN A 28 -1.26 -9.84 13.95
N PHE A 29 -0.15 -9.22 13.55
CA PHE A 29 0.16 -8.96 12.15
C PHE A 29 0.06 -10.22 11.30
N ARG A 30 -0.62 -10.10 10.17
CA ARG A 30 -0.75 -11.14 9.16
C ARG A 30 -0.60 -10.55 7.78
N LEU A 31 0.51 -10.88 7.12
CA LEU A 31 0.69 -10.61 5.70
C LEU A 31 -0.33 -11.43 4.88
N VAL A 32 -1.03 -10.76 3.97
CA VAL A 32 -2.00 -11.35 3.04
C VAL A 32 -1.37 -11.49 1.66
N SER A 33 -0.74 -10.43 1.17
CA SER A 33 -0.04 -10.43 -0.13
C SER A 33 1.12 -9.43 -0.12
N ASP A 34 2.14 -9.73 -0.92
CA ASP A 34 3.25 -8.84 -1.28
C ASP A 34 3.62 -9.14 -2.73
N GLY A 35 3.51 -8.14 -3.61
CA GLY A 35 3.85 -8.33 -5.01
C GLY A 35 3.97 -7.04 -5.82
N LEU A 36 4.64 -7.16 -6.96
CA LEU A 36 4.65 -6.13 -8.00
C LEU A 36 3.47 -6.32 -8.93
N HIS A 37 2.73 -5.25 -9.18
CA HIS A 37 1.56 -5.21 -10.05
C HIS A 37 1.70 -4.08 -11.06
N GLU A 38 1.32 -4.36 -12.31
CA GLU A 38 1.17 -3.31 -13.32
C GLU A 38 -0.26 -2.76 -13.24
N VAL A 39 -0.39 -1.45 -13.03
CA VAL A 39 -1.67 -0.75 -12.99
C VAL A 39 -1.57 0.51 -13.84
N ASN A 40 -2.39 0.55 -14.89
CA ASN A 40 -2.47 1.67 -15.84
C ASN A 40 -1.10 2.11 -16.39
N GLY A 41 -0.24 1.13 -16.72
CA GLY A 41 1.07 1.35 -17.34
C GLY A 41 2.21 1.68 -16.36
N LEU A 42 1.93 1.71 -15.05
CA LEU A 42 2.96 1.91 -14.02
C LEU A 42 3.11 0.67 -13.16
N GLN A 43 4.34 0.37 -12.74
CA GLN A 43 4.64 -0.70 -11.80
C GLN A 43 4.45 -0.21 -10.35
N TRP A 44 3.67 -0.97 -9.59
CA TRP A 44 3.37 -0.71 -8.19
C TRP A 44 3.81 -1.90 -7.32
N GLN A 45 4.49 -1.62 -6.22
CA GLN A 45 4.63 -2.57 -5.13
C GLN A 45 3.38 -2.50 -4.25
N VAL A 46 2.60 -3.57 -4.22
CA VAL A 46 1.40 -3.71 -3.39
C VAL A 46 1.71 -4.64 -2.22
N ILE A 47 1.29 -4.24 -1.02
CA ILE A 47 1.43 -5.00 0.21
C ILE A 47 0.09 -4.94 0.93
N GLU A 48 -0.49 -6.11 1.18
CA GLU A 48 -1.77 -6.26 1.86
C GLU A 48 -1.55 -7.04 3.16
N TYR A 49 -2.06 -6.53 4.27
CA TYR A 49 -1.96 -7.20 5.56
C TYR A 49 -3.14 -6.87 6.48
N ALA A 50 -3.28 -7.64 7.55
CA ALA A 50 -4.24 -7.41 8.61
C ALA A 50 -3.55 -7.36 9.97
N TYR A 51 -4.14 -6.65 10.91
CA TYR A 51 -3.66 -6.54 12.29
C TYR A 51 -4.81 -6.14 13.22
N ILE A 52 -4.58 -6.19 14.53
CA ILE A 52 -5.51 -5.71 15.54
C ILE A 52 -5.09 -4.31 15.99
N ASP A 53 -5.94 -3.31 15.76
CA ASP A 53 -5.79 -1.98 16.31
C ASP A 53 -6.48 -1.91 17.69
N GLU A 54 -5.82 -1.28 18.66
CA GLU A 54 -6.32 -1.21 20.05
C GLU A 54 -7.65 -0.47 20.17
N VAL A 55 -7.90 0.50 19.29
CA VAL A 55 -9.10 1.36 19.33
C VAL A 55 -10.19 0.84 18.39
N SER A 56 -9.80 0.41 17.20
CA SER A 56 -10.70 0.10 16.08
C SER A 56 -10.96 -1.39 15.91
N GLY A 57 -10.20 -2.24 16.59
CA GLY A 57 -10.27 -3.70 16.47
C GLY A 57 -9.57 -4.23 15.20
N PRO A 58 -10.02 -5.35 14.63
CA PRO A 58 -9.38 -5.96 13.47
C PRO A 58 -9.45 -5.07 12.23
N LEU A 59 -8.30 -4.72 11.66
CA LEU A 59 -8.17 -3.92 10.45
C LEU A 59 -7.48 -4.72 9.34
N ALA A 60 -7.84 -4.42 8.09
CA ALA A 60 -7.08 -4.78 6.91
C ALA A 60 -6.55 -3.52 6.24
N GLN A 61 -5.28 -3.57 5.81
CA GLN A 61 -4.58 -2.47 5.18
C GLN A 61 -4.09 -2.88 3.79
N PHE A 62 -4.36 -2.01 2.82
CA PHE A 62 -3.92 -2.13 1.44
C PHE A 62 -2.93 -1.00 1.18
N LEU A 63 -1.66 -1.31 0.98
CA LEU A 63 -0.61 -0.36 0.66
C LEU A 63 -0.16 -0.58 -0.78
N ALA A 64 0.01 0.49 -1.54
CA ALA A 64 0.64 0.45 -2.84
C ALA A 64 1.59 1.64 -3.01
N ALA A 65 2.78 1.41 -3.56
CA ALA A 65 3.71 2.46 -3.91
C ALA A 65 4.24 2.27 -5.32
N ALA A 66 4.41 3.38 -6.04
CA ALA A 66 5.09 3.43 -7.32
C ALA A 66 6.12 4.55 -7.32
N PHE A 67 7.15 4.39 -8.14
CA PHE A 67 8.22 5.37 -8.30
C PHE A 67 8.25 5.89 -9.73
N VAL A 68 8.26 7.21 -9.87
CA VAL A 68 8.31 7.90 -11.16
C VAL A 68 9.53 8.82 -11.16
N GLU A 69 10.39 8.67 -12.17
CA GLU A 69 11.55 9.56 -12.36
C GLU A 69 11.14 10.73 -13.27
N SER A 70 11.48 11.95 -12.87
CA SER A 70 11.35 13.16 -13.69
C SER A 70 12.65 13.97 -13.61
N GLY A 71 13.50 13.78 -14.61
CA GLY A 71 14.85 14.36 -14.62
C GLY A 71 15.69 13.85 -13.43
N PRO A 72 16.23 14.73 -12.57
CA PRO A 72 17.03 14.32 -11.41
C PRO A 72 16.19 13.96 -10.18
N VAL A 73 14.86 14.06 -10.25
CA VAL A 73 13.95 13.89 -9.10
C VAL A 73 13.22 12.55 -9.21
N THR A 74 13.17 11.81 -8.11
CA THR A 74 12.33 10.61 -7.98
C THR A 74 11.13 10.94 -7.11
N PHE A 75 9.93 10.67 -7.62
CA PHE A 75 8.68 10.79 -6.87
C PHE A 75 8.21 9.41 -6.44
N MET A 76 7.90 9.27 -5.15
CA MET A 76 7.14 8.14 -4.62
C MET A 76 5.67 8.54 -4.56
N ILE A 77 4.84 7.79 -5.28
CA ILE A 77 3.39 7.91 -5.24
C ILE A 77 2.90 6.73 -4.41
N SER A 78 2.13 7.01 -3.35
CA SER A 78 1.61 6.00 -2.45
C SER A 78 0.09 6.07 -2.31
N PHE A 79 -0.51 4.89 -2.21
CA PHE A 79 -1.91 4.69 -1.95
C PHE A 79 -2.05 3.81 -0.71
N THR A 80 -2.87 4.26 0.23
CA THR A 80 -3.19 3.52 1.46
C THR A 80 -4.69 3.45 1.58
N GLY A 81 -5.19 2.24 1.74
CA GLY A 81 -6.56 1.94 2.10
C GLY A 81 -6.61 1.18 3.42
N THR A 82 -7.59 1.47 4.27
CA THR A 82 -7.77 0.77 5.55
C THR A 82 -9.25 0.55 5.78
N VAL A 83 -9.62 -0.67 6.18
CA VAL A 83 -11.00 -1.07 6.49
C VAL A 83 -11.04 -1.92 7.74
N GLY A 84 -12.17 -1.86 8.46
CA GLY A 84 -12.46 -2.79 9.54
C GLY A 84 -12.87 -4.15 8.99
N LEU A 85 -12.38 -5.23 9.61
CA LEU A 85 -12.79 -6.60 9.30
C LEU A 85 -14.00 -6.98 10.16
N LEU A 86 -15.19 -6.58 9.73
CA LEU A 86 -16.46 -6.77 10.45
C LEU A 86 -17.04 -8.19 10.31
N GLY A 87 -16.29 -9.25 10.66
CA GLY A 87 -16.82 -10.63 10.79
C GLY A 87 -17.55 -11.24 9.58
N GLN A 88 -17.50 -10.59 8.42
CA GLN A 88 -18.11 -11.04 7.18
C GLN A 88 -17.11 -11.93 6.41
N ALA A 89 -17.63 -12.94 5.70
CA ALA A 89 -16.80 -13.80 4.87
C ALA A 89 -16.15 -13.04 3.69
N GLU A 90 -16.81 -11.99 3.21
CA GLU A 90 -16.30 -11.05 2.22
C GLU A 90 -16.47 -9.62 2.76
N ASN A 91 -15.47 -8.76 2.54
CA ASN A 91 -15.51 -7.36 2.95
C ASN A 91 -15.71 -6.46 1.72
N PRO A 92 -16.92 -5.92 1.47
CA PRO A 92 -17.19 -5.11 0.29
C PRO A 92 -16.37 -3.81 0.25
N ASP A 93 -16.04 -3.24 1.41
CA ASP A 93 -15.21 -2.04 1.49
C ASP A 93 -13.77 -2.34 1.05
N TYR A 94 -13.27 -3.53 1.37
CA TYR A 94 -11.96 -3.98 0.91
C TYR A 94 -11.91 -4.10 -0.62
N THR A 95 -12.94 -4.72 -1.22
CA THR A 95 -13.09 -4.80 -2.67
C THR A 95 -13.20 -3.41 -3.30
N ALA A 96 -13.92 -2.48 -2.66
CA ALA A 96 -14.03 -1.10 -3.14
C ALA A 96 -12.68 -0.39 -3.17
N ILE A 97 -11.83 -0.57 -2.14
CA ILE A 97 -10.48 -0.01 -2.10
C ILE A 97 -9.61 -0.56 -3.24
N GLN A 98 -9.64 -1.86 -3.47
CA GLN A 98 -8.90 -2.47 -4.58
C GLN A 98 -9.37 -1.93 -5.94
N ASN A 99 -10.67 -1.69 -6.11
CA ASN A 99 -11.22 -1.11 -7.33
C ASN A 99 -10.83 0.36 -7.52
N ILE A 100 -10.83 1.16 -6.43
CA ILE A 100 -10.31 2.54 -6.46
C ILE A 100 -8.85 2.53 -6.90
N PHE A 101 -8.02 1.66 -6.32
CA PHE A 101 -6.61 1.54 -6.72
C PHE A 101 -6.43 1.18 -8.19
N ARG A 102 -7.17 0.19 -8.70
CA ARG A 102 -7.13 -0.20 -10.13
C ARG A 102 -7.54 0.93 -11.09
N SER A 103 -8.30 1.91 -10.60
CA SER A 103 -8.71 3.08 -11.39
C SER A 103 -7.70 4.23 -11.38
N VAL A 104 -6.61 4.14 -10.61
CA VAL A 104 -5.61 5.22 -10.49
C VAL A 104 -4.88 5.42 -11.81
N THR A 105 -4.99 6.62 -12.38
CA THR A 105 -4.22 7.06 -13.54
C THR A 105 -3.25 8.17 -13.13
N ILE A 106 -1.99 8.05 -13.56
CA ILE A 106 -0.97 9.08 -13.37
C ILE A 106 -0.70 9.68 -14.74
N HIS A 107 -0.83 11.00 -14.84
CA HIS A 107 -0.49 11.76 -16.04
C HIS A 107 0.88 12.41 -15.84
N GLU A 108 1.78 12.18 -16.78
CA GLU A 108 3.10 12.82 -16.86
C GLU A 108 3.02 14.27 -17.31
#